data_AF-A0A165QAK4-F1
#
_entry.id   AF-A0A165QAK4-F1
#
_cell.length_a   1.000
_cell.length_b   1.000
_cell.length_c   1.000
_cell.angle_alpha   90.00
_cell.angle_beta   90.00
_cell.angle_gamma   90.00
#
_symmetry.space_group_name_H-M   'P 1'
#
loop_
_entity.id
_entity.type
_entity.pdbx_description
1 polymer ?
#
loop_
_entity_poly.entity_id
_entity_poly.type
_entity_poly.pdbx_seq_one_letter_code
_entity_poly.pdbx_strand_id
1 'polypeptide(L)'
;MLFAFILALTGILFGGLIAILSVYALIKEKRFVDNEGRVVELELPFFGKLKTNAAPIAVTFIGGGLIVFCLQQFGNSPNLTELVATVRIEQPHSVNMVALAVVSDEWDSVESWGNEEELEIKLTVPSNWKSYNGYLVPLGDPDVAPRFFNAGEKFKPTVVLSKNR
;
A
#
# COMPACT_ATOMS: atom_id res chain seq x y z
N MET A 1 -20.59 -0.28 1.22
CA MET A 1 -19.63 0.62 0.52
C MET A 1 -20.06 2.09 0.56
N LEU A 2 -21.27 2.45 0.13
CA LEU A 2 -21.73 3.86 0.13
C LEU A 2 -21.62 4.59 1.49
N PHE A 3 -22.00 3.92 2.58
CA PHE A 3 -21.91 4.49 3.93
C PHE A 3 -20.47 4.81 4.35
N ALA A 4 -19.53 3.89 4.09
CA ALA A 4 -18.11 4.09 4.38
C ALA A 4 -17.51 5.24 3.56
N PHE A 5 -17.93 5.37 2.30
CA PHE A 5 -17.52 6.47 1.43
C PHE A 5 -17.99 7.84 1.94
N ILE A 6 -19.26 7.95 2.36
CA ILE A 6 -19.83 9.18 2.94
C ILE A 6 -19.09 9.56 4.23
N LEU A 7 -18.81 8.58 5.10
CA LEU A 7 -18.11 8.81 6.36
C LEU A 7 -16.67 9.28 6.12
N ALA A 8 -15.96 8.69 5.16
CA ALA A 8 -14.62 9.12 4.77
C ALA A 8 -14.61 10.55 4.19
N LEU A 9 -15.53 10.86 3.28
CA LEU A 9 -15.66 12.18 2.67
C LEU A 9 -15.95 13.26 3.72
N THR A 10 -16.84 12.95 4.67
CA THR A 10 -17.18 13.86 5.78
C THR A 10 -15.97 14.08 6.69
N GLY A 11 -15.19 13.04 6.98
CA GLY A 11 -13.97 13.13 7.77
C GLY A 11 -12.91 14.02 7.11
N ILE A 12 -12.71 13.90 5.79
CA ILE A 12 -11.76 14.74 5.04
C ILE A 12 -12.20 16.21 5.06
N LEU A 13 -13.50 16.48 4.83
CA LEU A 13 -14.03 17.84 4.87
C LEU A 13 -13.87 18.47 6.27
N PHE A 14 -14.16 17.72 7.32
CA PHE A 14 -14.05 18.21 8.69
C PHE A 14 -12.59 18.45 9.10
N GLY A 15 -11.69 17.51 8.76
CA GLY A 15 -10.25 17.65 8.97
C GLY A 15 -9.66 18.84 8.23
N GLY A 16 -10.07 19.05 6.96
CA GLY A 16 -9.68 20.20 6.16
C GLY A 16 -10.15 21.52 6.76
N LEU A 17 -11.39 21.57 7.26
CA LEU A 17 -11.92 22.75 7.94
C LEU A 17 -11.13 23.09 9.21
N ILE A 18 -10.80 22.09 10.03
CA ILE A 18 -9.98 22.25 11.23
C ILE A 18 -8.59 22.77 10.88
N ALA A 19 -7.96 22.23 9.83
CA ALA A 19 -6.65 22.68 9.38
C ALA A 19 -6.66 24.16 8.97
N ILE A 20 -7.65 24.57 8.17
CA ILE A 20 -7.82 25.97 7.75
C ILE A 20 -8.05 26.88 8.95
N LEU A 21 -8.92 26.48 9.89
CA LEU A 21 -9.17 27.24 11.12
C LEU A 21 -7.93 27.34 12.01
N SER A 22 -7.11 26.28 12.07
CA SER A 22 -5.86 26.27 12.85
C SER A 22 -4.82 27.22 12.26
N VAL A 23 -4.65 27.22 10.93
CA VAL A 23 -3.77 28.17 10.24
C VAL A 23 -4.27 29.60 10.42
N TYR A 24 -5.58 29.83 10.29
CA TYR A 24 -6.18 31.14 10.52
C TYR A 24 -5.97 31.63 11.95
N ALA A 25 -6.13 30.76 12.95
CA ALA A 25 -5.88 31.07 14.35
C ALA A 25 -4.41 31.42 14.61
N LEU A 26 -3.47 30.68 14.01
CA LEU A 26 -2.02 30.96 14.06
C LEU A 26 -1.67 32.34 13.47
N ILE A 27 -2.30 32.73 12.35
CA ILE A 27 -2.06 34.04 11.72
C ILE A 27 -2.61 35.19 12.57
N LYS A 28 -3.74 34.96 13.26
CA LYS A 28 -4.40 35.95 14.13
C LYS A 28 -3.84 35.97 15.55
N GLU A 29 -2.92 35.07 15.88
CA GLU A 29 -2.32 34.92 17.20
C GLU A 29 -1.53 36.18 17.58
N LYS A 30 -1.91 36.82 18.69
CA LYS A 30 -1.11 37.89 19.29
C LYS A 30 -0.19 37.29 20.34
N ARG A 31 1.11 37.44 20.11
CA ARG A 31 2.16 37.02 21.05
C ARG A 31 2.55 38.18 21.93
N PHE A 32 2.38 38.03 23.24
CA PHE A 32 2.88 39.00 24.21
C PHE A 32 4.25 38.56 24.70
N VAL A 33 5.19 39.48 24.62
CA VAL A 33 6.60 39.24 24.92
C VAL A 33 6.98 40.03 26.18
N ASP A 34 7.67 39.38 27.11
CA ASP A 34 8.25 40.03 28.29
C ASP A 34 9.47 40.89 27.91
N ASN A 35 9.92 41.75 28.81
CA ASN A 35 11.08 42.64 28.68
C ASN A 35 12.38 41.90 28.29
N GLU A 36 12.46 40.59 28.52
CA GLU A 36 13.57 39.72 28.11
C GLU A 36 13.40 39.09 26.71
N GLY A 37 12.37 39.45 25.94
CA GLY A 37 12.12 38.89 24.61
C GLY A 37 11.48 37.48 24.61
N ARG A 38 11.03 37.00 25.77
CA ARG A 38 10.38 35.68 25.92
C ARG A 38 8.87 35.79 25.71
N VAL A 39 8.28 34.87 24.95
CA VAL A 39 6.83 34.81 24.76
C VAL A 39 6.19 34.25 26.03
N VAL A 40 5.36 35.05 26.71
CA VAL A 40 4.78 34.69 28.02
C VAL A 40 3.27 34.47 27.96
N GLU A 41 2.56 35.16 27.06
CA GLU A 41 1.11 35.01 26.91
C GLU A 41 0.71 34.85 25.44
N LEU A 42 -0.20 33.90 25.21
CA LEU A 42 -0.86 33.62 23.94
C LEU A 42 -2.32 34.02 24.06
N GLU A 43 -2.77 34.98 23.24
CA GLU A 43 -4.19 35.33 23.15
C GLU A 43 -4.82 34.59 21.97
N LEU A 44 -5.63 33.59 22.27
CA LEU A 44 -6.41 32.87 21.27
C LEU A 44 -7.77 33.57 21.06
N PRO A 45 -8.23 33.73 19.80
CA PRO A 45 -9.43 34.51 19.47
C PRO A 45 -10.72 34.00 20.11
N PHE A 46 -10.79 32.74 20.56
CA PHE A 46 -11.96 32.16 21.25
C PHE A 46 -11.70 31.72 22.70
N PHE A 47 -10.44 31.45 23.07
CA PHE A 47 -10.11 30.89 24.38
C PHE A 47 -9.51 31.92 25.36
N GLY A 48 -9.32 33.16 24.92
CA GLY A 48 -8.77 34.25 25.74
C GLY A 48 -7.25 34.12 25.93
N LYS A 49 -6.75 34.78 26.98
CA LYS A 49 -5.32 34.79 27.33
C LYS A 49 -4.95 33.49 28.03
N LEU A 50 -4.22 32.64 27.33
CA LEU A 50 -3.60 31.45 27.91
C LEU A 50 -2.16 31.79 28.26
N LYS A 51 -1.87 31.81 29.56
CA LYS A 51 -0.50 31.74 30.07
C LYS A 51 -0.02 30.32 29.84
N THR A 52 0.99 30.13 28.98
CA THR A 52 1.80 28.90 28.75
C THR A 52 1.76 28.35 27.32
N ASN A 53 2.88 27.74 26.91
CA ASN A 53 3.09 26.90 25.71
C ASN A 53 2.23 25.61 25.67
N ALA A 54 1.25 25.46 26.57
CA ALA A 54 0.53 24.21 26.77
C ALA A 54 -0.44 23.90 25.63
N ALA A 55 -1.06 24.93 25.04
CA ALA A 55 -2.03 24.76 23.96
C ALA A 55 -1.38 24.19 22.67
N PRO A 56 -0.26 24.74 22.16
CA PRO A 56 0.45 24.14 21.02
C PRO A 56 0.89 22.70 21.29
N ILE A 57 1.44 22.43 22.48
CA ILE A 57 1.93 21.11 22.87
C ILE A 57 0.76 20.10 22.88
N ALA A 58 -0.38 20.45 23.48
CA ALA A 58 -1.55 19.59 23.52
C ALA A 58 -2.06 19.24 22.12
N VAL A 59 -2.09 20.21 21.20
CA VAL A 59 -2.51 19.98 19.80
C VAL A 59 -1.53 19.04 19.08
N THR A 60 -0.23 19.18 19.28
CA THR A 60 0.78 18.26 18.72
C THR A 60 0.60 16.83 19.25
N PHE A 61 0.32 16.66 20.55
CA PHE A 61 0.06 15.34 21.14
C PHE A 61 -1.23 14.70 20.60
N ILE A 62 -2.30 15.48 20.44
CA ILE A 62 -3.56 14.98 19.85
C ILE A 62 -3.34 14.56 18.40
N GLY A 63 -2.66 15.40 17.61
CA GLY A 63 -2.36 15.10 16.21
C GLY A 63 -1.47 13.86 16.06
N GLY A 64 -0.39 13.77 16.84
CA GLY A 64 0.49 12.60 16.85
C GLY A 64 -0.23 11.32 17.29
N GLY A 65 -1.07 11.41 18.32
CA GLY A 65 -1.90 10.29 18.77
C GLY A 65 -2.88 9.81 17.71
N LEU A 66 -3.50 10.72 16.96
CA LEU A 66 -4.41 10.38 15.87
C LEU A 66 -3.67 9.67 14.72
N ILE A 67 -2.47 10.14 14.37
CA ILE A 67 -1.62 9.51 13.35
C ILE A 67 -1.27 8.09 13.76
N VAL A 68 -0.79 7.88 14.99
CA VAL A 68 -0.44 6.56 15.50
C VAL A 68 -1.66 5.64 15.53
N PHE A 69 -2.81 6.15 15.98
CA PHE A 69 -4.07 5.39 15.98
C PHE A 69 -4.49 4.97 14.57
N CYS A 70 -4.44 5.88 13.59
CA CYS A 70 -4.74 5.58 12.20
C CYS A 70 -3.76 4.54 11.62
N LEU A 71 -2.47 4.66 11.92
CA LEU A 71 -1.47 3.68 11.48
C LEU A 71 -1.68 2.31 12.12
N GLN A 72 -2.08 2.24 13.38
CA GLN A 72 -2.39 0.95 14.03
C GLN A 72 -3.68 0.32 13.50
N GLN A 73 -4.70 1.14 13.21
CA GLN A 73 -6.01 0.64 12.79
C GLN A 73 -6.05 0.28 11.29
N PHE A 74 -5.36 1.05 10.45
CA PHE A 74 -5.40 0.92 8.99
C PHE A 74 -4.07 0.51 8.36
N GLY A 75 -2.96 0.58 9.09
CA GLY A 75 -1.64 0.16 8.63
C GLY A 75 -1.40 -1.34 8.74
N ASN A 76 -2.45 -2.16 8.63
CA ASN A 76 -2.27 -3.57 8.34
C ASN A 76 -1.72 -3.68 6.92
N SER A 77 -0.39 -3.67 6.79
CA SER A 77 0.26 -4.16 5.59
C SER A 77 -0.35 -5.52 5.26
N PRO A 78 -0.85 -5.75 4.03
CA PRO A 78 -1.49 -7.01 3.69
C PRO A 78 -0.52 -8.13 4.04
N ASN A 79 -0.98 -9.11 4.84
CA ASN A 79 -0.17 -10.29 5.11
C ASN A 79 0.24 -10.88 3.76
N LEU A 80 1.53 -11.05 3.54
CA LEU A 80 2.06 -11.55 2.29
C LEU A 80 2.19 -13.07 2.36
N THR A 81 1.82 -13.76 1.29
CA THR A 81 1.99 -15.21 1.13
C THR A 81 2.81 -15.50 -0.11
N GLU A 82 3.68 -16.50 -0.05
CA GLU A 82 4.44 -16.96 -1.21
C GLU A 82 3.61 -17.92 -2.06
N LEU A 83 3.41 -17.56 -3.33
CA LEU A 83 2.95 -18.46 -4.37
C LEU A 83 4.14 -19.13 -5.03
N VAL A 84 4.10 -20.45 -5.07
CA VAL A 84 5.13 -21.27 -5.72
C VAL A 84 4.51 -21.96 -6.92
N ALA A 85 4.98 -21.62 -8.11
CA ALA A 85 4.62 -22.28 -9.35
C ALA A 85 5.82 -23.07 -9.88
N THR A 86 5.59 -24.31 -10.31
CA THR A 86 6.61 -25.14 -10.95
C THR A 86 6.33 -25.18 -12.44
N VAL A 87 7.22 -24.61 -13.23
CA VAL A 87 7.11 -24.58 -14.68
C VAL A 87 7.98 -25.67 -15.24
N ARG A 88 7.41 -26.61 -15.98
CA ARG A 88 8.17 -27.63 -16.71
C ARG A 88 8.34 -27.20 -18.16
N ILE A 89 9.58 -27.14 -18.62
CA ILE A 89 9.94 -26.71 -19.97
C ILE A 89 10.39 -27.96 -20.73
N GLU A 90 9.62 -28.39 -21.74
CA GLU A 90 9.96 -29.59 -22.52
C GLU A 90 11.23 -29.40 -23.38
N GLN A 91 11.57 -28.14 -23.69
CA GLN A 91 12.73 -27.76 -24.50
C GLN A 91 13.51 -26.62 -23.82
N PRO A 92 14.32 -26.91 -22.79
CA PRO A 92 14.94 -25.89 -21.95
C PRO A 92 15.89 -24.93 -22.68
N HIS A 93 16.39 -25.32 -23.86
CA HIS A 93 17.30 -24.49 -24.65
C HIS A 93 16.60 -23.45 -25.54
N SER A 94 15.27 -23.51 -25.68
CA SER A 94 14.53 -22.55 -26.50
C SER A 94 13.96 -21.39 -25.68
N VAL A 95 13.68 -21.60 -24.39
CA VAL A 95 13.14 -20.58 -23.48
C VAL A 95 14.24 -20.08 -22.56
N ASN A 96 14.60 -18.78 -22.67
CA ASN A 96 15.64 -18.17 -21.83
C ASN A 96 15.10 -17.62 -20.50
N MET A 97 13.80 -17.26 -20.49
CA MET A 97 13.16 -16.60 -19.37
C MET A 97 11.68 -16.97 -19.34
N VAL A 98 11.12 -17.08 -18.13
CA VAL A 98 9.68 -17.25 -17.92
C VAL A 98 9.21 -16.16 -16.98
N ALA A 99 8.24 -15.36 -17.44
CA ALA A 99 7.53 -14.40 -16.61
C ALA A 99 6.26 -15.04 -16.06
N LEU A 100 6.08 -14.97 -14.75
CA LEU A 100 4.84 -15.31 -14.06
C LEU A 100 4.16 -14.01 -13.63
N ALA A 101 3.00 -13.74 -14.21
CA ALA A 101 2.12 -12.66 -13.78
C ALA A 101 0.86 -13.23 -13.13
N VAL A 102 0.36 -12.56 -12.11
CA VAL A 102 -0.89 -12.90 -11.43
C VAL A 102 -1.79 -11.68 -11.36
N VAL A 103 -3.09 -11.90 -11.53
CA VAL A 103 -4.11 -10.86 -11.53
C VAL A 103 -5.26 -11.30 -10.65
N SER A 104 -5.53 -10.52 -9.60
CA SER A 104 -6.76 -10.61 -8.82
C SER A 104 -7.53 -9.30 -8.99
N ASP A 105 -7.31 -8.34 -8.10
CA ASP A 105 -7.76 -6.95 -8.22
C ASP A 105 -6.60 -5.99 -8.60
N GLU A 106 -5.36 -6.41 -8.36
CA GLU A 106 -4.13 -5.71 -8.72
C GLU A 106 -3.26 -6.64 -9.57
N TRP A 107 -2.39 -6.04 -10.39
CA TRP A 107 -1.43 -6.75 -11.24
C TRP A 107 -0.10 -6.90 -10.49
N ASP A 108 0.42 -8.11 -10.41
CA ASP A 108 1.77 -8.38 -9.91
C ASP A 108 2.49 -9.40 -10.81
N SER A 109 3.81 -9.29 -10.90
CA SER A 109 4.61 -10.14 -11.80
C SER A 109 6.04 -10.34 -11.32
N VAL A 110 6.55 -11.55 -11.53
CA VAL A 110 7.96 -11.91 -11.30
C VAL A 110 8.52 -12.58 -12.55
N GLU A 111 9.77 -12.27 -12.85
CA GLU A 111 10.52 -12.89 -13.93
C GLU A 111 11.55 -13.85 -13.32
N SER A 112 11.62 -15.06 -13.88
CA SER A 112 12.64 -16.04 -13.50
C SER A 112 13.44 -16.45 -14.72
N TRP A 113 14.76 -16.51 -14.53
CA TRP A 113 15.73 -16.86 -15.55
C TRP A 113 16.23 -18.28 -15.27
N GLY A 114 16.19 -19.15 -16.28
CA GLY A 114 16.67 -20.51 -16.12
C GLY A 114 16.40 -21.34 -17.37
N ASN A 115 17.39 -22.17 -17.70
CA ASN A 115 17.33 -23.14 -18.80
C ASN A 115 17.20 -24.56 -18.23
N GLU A 116 16.52 -24.70 -17.09
CA GLU A 116 16.31 -25.98 -16.42
C GLU A 116 15.01 -26.63 -16.93
N GLU A 117 14.93 -27.96 -16.89
CA GLU A 117 13.71 -28.69 -17.29
C GLU A 117 12.53 -28.34 -16.36
N GLU A 118 12.82 -28.03 -15.09
CA GLU A 118 11.85 -27.56 -14.11
C GLU A 118 12.36 -26.27 -13.47
N LEU A 119 11.56 -25.21 -13.55
CA LEU A 119 11.83 -23.91 -12.98
C LEU A 119 10.81 -23.60 -11.88
N GLU A 120 11.28 -23.41 -10.66
CA GLU A 120 10.45 -22.95 -9.55
C GLU A 120 10.41 -21.42 -9.54
N ILE A 121 9.21 -20.85 -9.71
CA ILE A 121 8.97 -19.41 -9.69
C ILE A 121 8.20 -19.06 -8.42
N LYS A 122 8.77 -18.15 -7.63
CA LYS A 122 8.19 -17.67 -6.38
C LYS A 122 7.70 -16.24 -6.53
N LEU A 123 6.43 -16.01 -6.25
CA LEU A 123 5.82 -14.69 -6.27
C LEU A 123 5.13 -14.41 -4.94
N THR A 124 5.36 -13.23 -4.38
CA THR A 124 4.80 -12.85 -3.08
C THR A 124 3.55 -12.02 -3.29
N VAL A 125 2.39 -12.54 -2.91
CA VAL A 125 1.09 -11.87 -3.11
C VAL A 125 0.37 -11.60 -1.79
N PRO A 126 -0.61 -10.68 -1.76
CA PRO A 126 -1.48 -10.50 -0.60
C PRO A 126 -2.27 -11.79 -0.25
N SER A 127 -2.22 -12.21 1.00
CA SER A 127 -2.85 -13.44 1.51
C SER A 127 -4.38 -13.35 1.57
N ASN A 128 -4.95 -12.15 1.37
CA ASN A 128 -6.39 -11.93 1.32
C ASN A 128 -6.99 -12.15 -0.08
N TRP A 129 -6.16 -12.45 -1.09
CA TRP A 129 -6.64 -12.82 -2.42
C TRP A 129 -7.33 -14.19 -2.38
N LYS A 130 -8.66 -14.19 -2.59
CA LYS A 130 -9.47 -15.42 -2.63
C LYS A 130 -9.26 -16.24 -3.89
N SER A 131 -8.96 -15.56 -5.00
CA SER A 131 -8.70 -16.18 -6.30
C SER A 131 -7.85 -15.26 -7.16
N TYR A 132 -7.03 -15.84 -8.02
CA TYR A 132 -6.23 -15.08 -8.98
C TYR A 132 -6.09 -15.85 -10.29
N ASN A 133 -5.88 -15.10 -11.36
CA ASN A 133 -5.56 -15.59 -12.68
C ASN A 133 -4.06 -15.49 -12.88
N GLY A 134 -3.41 -16.61 -13.17
CA GLY A 134 -2.00 -16.65 -13.50
C GLY A 134 -1.76 -16.69 -15.00
N TYR A 135 -0.76 -15.95 -15.44
CA TYR A 135 -0.26 -15.91 -16.81
C TYR A 135 1.22 -16.28 -16.78
N LEU A 136 1.57 -17.31 -17.52
CA LEU A 136 2.96 -17.70 -17.77
C LEU A 136 3.31 -17.30 -19.19
N VAL A 137 4.25 -16.37 -19.31
CA VAL A 137 4.73 -15.86 -20.58
C VAL A 137 6.16 -16.33 -20.76
N PRO A 138 6.42 -17.31 -21.66
CA PRO A 138 7.78 -17.63 -22.06
C PRO A 138 8.34 -16.44 -22.86
N LEU A 139 9.57 -16.05 -22.53
CA LEU A 139 10.29 -14.99 -23.22
C LEU A 139 11.55 -15.63 -23.83
N GLY A 140 11.69 -15.51 -25.15
CA GLY A 140 12.86 -16.00 -25.90
C GLY A 140 12.53 -16.89 -27.11
N ASP A 141 11.37 -17.54 -27.13
CA ASP A 141 10.94 -18.38 -28.26
C ASP A 141 9.53 -17.98 -28.72
N PRO A 142 9.36 -17.44 -29.94
CA PRO A 142 8.05 -17.07 -30.47
C PRO A 142 7.13 -18.27 -30.71
N ASP A 143 7.66 -19.50 -30.74
CA ASP A 143 6.88 -20.70 -31.02
C ASP A 143 6.29 -21.35 -29.75
N VAL A 144 6.66 -20.87 -28.56
CA VAL A 144 6.10 -21.31 -27.28
C VAL A 144 4.97 -20.37 -26.88
N ALA A 145 3.74 -20.87 -26.87
CA ALA A 145 2.58 -20.07 -26.53
C ALA A 145 2.49 -19.80 -25.01
N PRO A 146 2.01 -18.61 -24.60
CA PRO A 146 1.73 -18.33 -23.20
C PRO A 146 0.67 -19.29 -22.65
N ARG A 147 0.71 -19.52 -21.35
CA ARG A 147 -0.24 -20.38 -20.64
C ARG A 147 -1.00 -19.57 -19.60
N PHE A 148 -2.30 -19.83 -19.53
CA PHE A 148 -3.19 -19.26 -18.54
C PHE A 148 -3.60 -20.35 -17.56
N PHE A 149 -3.67 -20.02 -16.28
CA PHE A 149 -4.26 -20.87 -15.28
C PHE A 149 -5.09 -20.04 -14.30
N ASN A 150 -6.15 -20.64 -13.78
CA ASN A 150 -6.91 -20.06 -12.69
C ASN A 150 -6.53 -20.82 -11.42
N ALA A 151 -5.98 -20.11 -10.44
CA ALA A 151 -5.57 -20.72 -9.18
C ALA A 151 -6.44 -20.16 -8.05
N GLY A 152 -7.21 -21.05 -7.43
CA GLY A 152 -7.85 -20.82 -6.14
C GLY A 152 -6.86 -20.94 -4.98
N GLU A 153 -7.33 -20.68 -3.76
CA GLU A 153 -6.57 -20.45 -2.52
C GLU A 153 -5.38 -21.37 -2.18
N LYS A 154 -5.18 -22.54 -2.83
CA LYS A 154 -4.15 -23.52 -2.44
C LYS A 154 -3.54 -24.33 -3.59
N PHE A 155 -3.44 -23.78 -4.79
CA PHE A 155 -2.90 -24.53 -5.92
C PHE A 155 -1.42 -24.22 -6.15
N LYS A 156 -0.59 -25.27 -6.24
CA LYS A 156 0.77 -25.21 -6.82
C LYS A 156 0.66 -25.70 -8.26
N PRO A 157 0.39 -24.83 -9.24
CA PRO A 157 0.22 -25.27 -10.62
C PRO A 157 1.55 -25.78 -11.15
N THR A 158 1.55 -27.03 -11.62
CA THR A 158 2.58 -27.52 -12.54
C THR A 158 2.11 -27.18 -13.95
N VAL A 159 2.79 -26.26 -14.61
CA VAL A 159 2.44 -25.84 -15.98
C VAL A 159 3.51 -26.30 -16.94
N VAL A 160 3.09 -27.00 -18.00
CA VAL A 160 3.98 -27.49 -19.05
C VAL A 160 3.99 -26.50 -20.21
N LEU A 161 5.16 -25.96 -20.52
CA LEU A 161 5.41 -25.15 -21.71
C LEU A 161 5.90 -26.05 -22.83
N SER A 162 5.12 -26.10 -23.90
CA SER A 162 5.40 -26.89 -25.10
C SER A 162 5.15 -26.06 -26.36
N LYS A 163 5.94 -26.33 -27.40
CA LYS A 163 5.83 -25.68 -28.71
C LYS A 163 4.46 -25.99 -29.33
N ASN A 164 3.85 -25.00 -29.98
CA ASN A 164 2.65 -25.25 -30.78
C ASN A 164 3.04 -26.16 -31.96
N ARG A 165 2.38 -27.32 -32.07
CA ARG A 165 2.51 -28.21 -33.23
C ARG A 165 1.81 -27.64 -34.45
#